data_AF-A0A537JPV2-F1
#
_entry.id   AF-A0A537JPV2-F1
#
_cell.length_a   1.000
_cell.length_b   1.000
_cell.length_c   1.000
_cell.angle_alpha   90.00
_cell.angle_beta   90.00
_cell.angle_gamma   90.00
#
_symmetry.space_group_name_H-M   'P 1'
#
loop_
_entity.id
_entity.type
_entity.pdbx_description
1 polymer ?
#
loop_
_entity_poly.entity_id
_entity_poly.type
_entity_poly.pdbx_seq_one_letter_code
_entity_poly.pdbx_strand_id
1 'polypeptide(L)' 'MNSHFDKNKPVAIGSDHAGFDYKEDLISFLEAKEISYQDFGTHSKASVDYPDF' A
#
# COMPACT_ATOMS: atom_id res chain seq x y z
N MET A 1 -17.98 -15.37 13.07
CA MET A 1 -16.54 -15.03 12.92
C MET A 1 -16.36 -13.63 13.47
N ASN A 2 -15.82 -13.48 14.68
CA ASN A 2 -15.47 -12.16 15.19
C ASN A 2 -14.14 -11.77 14.55
N SER A 3 -14.19 -10.78 13.66
CA SER A 3 -12.98 -10.18 13.12
C SER A 3 -12.30 -9.38 14.23
N HIS A 4 -11.03 -9.68 14.52
CA HIS A 4 -10.18 -8.94 15.46
C HIS A 4 -9.63 -7.64 14.86
N PHE A 5 -10.17 -7.18 13.73
CA PHE A 5 -9.68 -6.00 13.04
C PHE A 5 -10.09 -4.72 13.76
N ASP A 6 -9.09 -4.06 14.36
CA ASP A 6 -9.24 -2.76 14.99
C ASP A 6 -9.04 -1.66 13.94
N LYS A 7 -10.13 -1.00 13.54
CA LYS A 7 -10.14 0.08 12.55
C LYS A 7 -9.36 1.33 12.98
N ASN A 8 -9.06 1.48 14.27
CA ASN A 8 -8.30 2.62 14.78
C ASN A 8 -6.78 2.44 14.64
N LYS A 9 -6.32 1.23 14.30
CA LYS A 9 -4.90 0.98 14.05
C LYS A 9 -4.57 1.19 12.58
N PRO A 10 -3.43 1.82 12.26
CA PRO A 10 -3.04 2.04 10.89
C PRO A 10 -2.74 0.70 10.19
N VAL A 11 -3.18 0.58 8.95
CA VAL A 11 -2.83 -0.53 8.06
C VAL A 11 -1.48 -0.22 7.40
N ALA A 12 -0.48 -1.07 7.63
CA ALA A 12 0.75 -1.03 6.85
C ALA A 12 0.46 -1.61 5.45
N ILE A 13 0.81 -0.87 4.40
CA ILE A 13 0.64 -1.29 3.01
C ILE A 13 1.93 -1.09 2.23
N GLY A 14 2.17 -1.99 1.28
CA GLY A 14 3.29 -1.90 0.36
C GLY A 14 3.19 -2.93 -0.76
N SER A 15 3.93 -2.71 -1.84
CA SER A 15 3.98 -3.56 -3.03
C SER A 15 5.34 -3.48 -3.72
N ASP A 16 5.57 -4.36 -4.69
CA ASP A 16 6.62 -4.17 -5.69
C ASP A 16 6.10 -3.32 -6.86
N HIS A 17 6.93 -3.16 -7.91
CA HIS A 17 6.60 -2.36 -9.10
C HIS A 17 5.37 -2.89 -9.84
N ALA A 18 5.17 -4.21 -9.87
CA ALA A 18 4.03 -4.83 -10.53
C ALA A 18 2.73 -4.62 -9.74
N GLY A 19 2.82 -4.54 -8.42
CA GLY A 19 1.69 -4.29 -7.53
C GLY A 19 1.34 -2.82 -7.31
N PHE A 20 2.10 -1.87 -7.89
CA PHE A 20 1.90 -0.43 -7.62
C PHE A 20 0.47 0.04 -7.90
N ASP A 21 -0.11 -0.30 -9.07
CA ASP A 21 -1.47 0.15 -9.42
C ASP A 21 -2.53 -0.36 -8.43
N TYR A 22 -2.46 -1.64 -8.09
CA TYR A 22 -3.40 -2.23 -7.11
C TYR A 22 -3.20 -1.65 -5.70
N LYS A 23 -1.96 -1.31 -5.34
CA LYS A 23 -1.66 -0.65 -4.07
C LYS A 23 -2.33 0.73 -4.00
N GLU A 24 -2.26 1.51 -5.07
CA GLU A 24 -2.93 2.83 -5.16
C GLU A 24 -4.46 2.70 -5.11
N ASP A 25 -5.04 1.69 -5.77
CA ASP A 25 -6.48 1.40 -5.70
C ASP A 25 -6.91 1.03 -4.26
N LEU A 26 -6.09 0.23 -3.56
CA LEU A 26 -6.33 -0.12 -2.16
C LEU A 26 -6.21 1.08 -1.22
N ILE A 27 -5.22 1.96 -1.45
CA ILE A 27 -5.08 3.22 -0.70
C ILE A 27 -6.34 4.07 -0.87
N SER A 28 -6.82 4.24 -2.11
CA SER A 28 -8.05 4.97 -2.40
C SER A 28 -9.27 4.39 -1.67
N PHE A 29 -9.34 3.05 -1.59
CA PHE A 29 -10.38 2.37 -0.83
C PHE A 29 -10.27 2.62 0.69
N LEU A 30 -9.05 2.57 1.26
CA LEU A 30 -8.82 2.84 2.68
C LEU A 30 -9.18 4.28 3.04
N GLU A 31 -8.83 5.23 2.20
CA GLU A 31 -9.19 6.65 2.33
C GLU A 31 -10.70 6.86 2.30
N ALA A 32 -11.40 6.27 1.32
CA ALA A 32 -12.86 6.33 1.23
C ALA A 32 -13.58 5.67 2.43
N LYS A 33 -12.88 4.84 3.21
CA LYS A 33 -13.38 4.20 4.42
C LYS A 33 -12.90 4.87 5.71
N GLU A 34 -12.14 5.98 5.60
CA GLU A 34 -11.54 6.68 6.73
C GLU A 34 -10.68 5.76 7.61
N ILE A 35 -10.01 4.77 6.98
CA ILE A 35 -9.10 3.85 7.66
C ILE A 35 -7.69 4.40 7.53
N SER A 36 -7.05 4.66 8.66
CA SER A 36 -5.64 5.07 8.70
C SER A 36 -4.74 4.03 8.05
N TYR A 37 -3.75 4.49 7.29
CA TYR A 37 -2.76 3.62 6.66
C TYR A 37 -1.36 4.24 6.68
N GLN A 38 -0.36 3.42 6.45
CA GLN A 38 1.02 3.84 6.23
C GLN A 38 1.58 3.10 5.03
N ASP A 39 1.91 3.85 3.98
CA ASP A 39 2.54 3.33 2.76
C ASP A 39 4.05 3.22 2.94
N PHE A 40 4.57 2.00 2.82
CA PHE A 40 6.00 1.70 2.87
C PHE A 40 6.61 1.51 1.48
N GLY A 41 5.84 1.83 0.43
CA GLY A 41 6.25 1.75 -0.96
C GLY A 41 6.00 0.37 -1.59
N THR A 42 6.36 0.15 -2.84
CA THR A 42 7.05 1.07 -3.75
C THR A 42 6.21 2.31 -4.09
N HIS A 43 6.86 3.44 -4.32
CA HIS A 43 6.18 4.69 -4.72
C HIS A 43 6.23 4.93 -6.24
N SER A 44 6.65 3.92 -7.01
CA SER A 44 6.63 4.00 -8.46
C SER A 44 6.58 2.61 -9.12
N LYS A 45 6.13 2.60 -10.39
CA LYS A 45 6.21 1.45 -11.29
C LYS A 45 7.61 1.19 -11.84
N ALA A 46 8.59 2.03 -11.50
CA ALA A 46 9.92 1.89 -12.05
C ALA A 46 10.55 0.59 -11.53
N SER A 47 10.77 -0.36 -12.42
CA SER A 47 11.74 -1.42 -12.16
C SER A 47 13.12 -0.77 -12.16
N VAL A 48 13.84 -0.91 -11.04
CA VAL A 48 15.22 -0.44 -10.94
C VAL A 48 16.13 -1.63 -11.25
N ASP A 49 16.65 -1.67 -12.47
CA ASP A 49 17.78 -2.51 -12.82
C ASP A 49 19.06 -1.70 -12.51
N TYR A 50 19.86 -2.16 -11.54
CA TYR A 50 21.24 -1.73 -11.32
C TYR A 50 22.16 -2.67 -12.13
N PRO A 51 23.33 -2.24 -12.70
CA PRO A 51 24.19 -1.14 -12.25
C PRO A 51 24.70 -0.22 -13.39
N ASP A 52 24.15 0.99 -13.50
CA ASP A 52 24.69 2.06 -14.37
C ASP A 52 25.23 3.26 -13.54
N PHE A 53 25.51 3.05 -12.25
CA PHE A 53 26.21 4.02 -11.38
C PHE A 53 27.66 3.62 -11.14
#